data_AF-A0A8E2AGA2-F1
#
_entry.id   AF-A0A8E2AGA2-F1
#
_cell.length_a   1.000
_cell.length_b   1.000
_cell.length_c   1.000
_cell.angle_alpha   90.00
_cell.angle_beta   90.00
_cell.angle_gamma   90.00
#
_symmetry.space_group_name_H-M   'P 1'
#
loop_
_entity.id
_entity.type
_entity.pdbx_description
1 polymer ?
#
loop_
_entity_poly.entity_id
_entity_poly.type
_entity_poly.pdbx_seq_one_letter_code
_entity_poly.pdbx_strand_id
1 'polypeptide(L)'
;MPPFLEVSEHVYVERELARLFETQMAFSHASGEAVARIYNLSIRDVDTSKHLTTENVWHTFYLHALLRHHCERGTTLHLPHHGMNEHRLDKALHERNMLIAGTGQKHWAHACQRCTRYIKEADG
;
A
#
# COMPACT_ATOMS: atom_id res chain seq x y z
N MET A 1 6.03 3.82 -12.79
CA MET A 1 5.89 2.74 -11.78
C MET A 1 6.21 1.40 -12.44
N PRO A 2 7.09 0.57 -11.84
CA PRO A 2 7.48 -0.71 -12.43
C PRO A 2 6.31 -1.71 -12.48
N PRO A 3 6.32 -2.67 -13.43
CA PRO A 3 5.30 -3.71 -13.53
C PRO A 3 5.43 -4.82 -12.47
N PHE A 4 6.64 -5.04 -11.96
CA PHE A 4 6.93 -6.01 -10.90
C PHE A 4 7.68 -5.31 -9.75
N LEU A 5 7.37 -5.72 -8.52
CA LEU A 5 7.91 -5.18 -7.29
C LEU A 5 8.73 -6.27 -6.60
N GLU A 6 10.00 -6.01 -6.33
CA GLU A 6 10.81 -6.91 -5.49
C GLU A 6 10.51 -6.63 -4.02
N VAL A 7 9.79 -7.53 -3.36
CA VAL A 7 9.24 -7.33 -2.00
C VAL A 7 10.04 -8.06 -0.93
N SER A 8 10.84 -9.04 -1.35
CA SER A 8 11.86 -9.71 -0.55
C SER A 8 12.91 -10.28 -1.50
N GLU A 9 14.03 -10.76 -0.94
CA GLU A 9 15.04 -11.48 -1.70
C GLU A 9 14.40 -12.64 -2.48
N HIS A 10 14.49 -12.59 -3.81
CA HIS A 10 13.90 -13.57 -4.73
C HIS A 10 12.36 -13.66 -4.75
N VAL A 11 11.64 -12.65 -4.23
CA VAL A 11 10.18 -12.58 -4.30
C VAL A 11 9.76 -11.32 -5.04
N TYR A 12 9.11 -11.53 -6.19
CA TYR A 12 8.56 -10.46 -7.02
C TYR A 12 7.04 -10.55 -7.05
N VAL A 13 6.38 -9.40 -6.93
CA VAL A 13 4.92 -9.29 -6.97
C VAL A 13 4.52 -8.37 -8.12
N GLU A 14 3.57 -8.80 -8.93
CA GLU A 14 3.00 -7.98 -9.99
C GLU A 14 2.29 -6.76 -9.43
N ARG A 15 2.37 -5.64 -10.14
CA ARG A 15 1.69 -4.40 -9.76
C ARG A 15 0.17 -4.59 -9.62
N GLU A 16 -0.45 -5.34 -10.53
CA GLU A 16 -1.90 -5.55 -10.46
C GLU A 16 -2.29 -6.44 -9.27
N LEU A 17 -1.42 -7.39 -8.91
CA LEU A 17 -1.57 -8.18 -7.69
C LEU A 17 -1.40 -7.33 -6.42
N ALA A 18 -0.44 -6.39 -6.41
CA ALA A 18 -0.29 -5.42 -5.33
C ALA A 18 -1.55 -4.55 -5.14
N ARG A 19 -2.19 -4.10 -6.23
CA ARG A 19 -3.46 -3.37 -6.19
C ARG A 19 -4.61 -4.23 -5.64
N LEU A 20 -4.63 -5.52 -5.97
CA LEU A 20 -5.60 -6.44 -5.40
C LEU A 20 -5.45 -6.54 -3.88
N PHE A 21 -4.22 -6.63 -3.37
CA PHE A 21 -3.95 -6.65 -1.93
C PHE A 21 -4.44 -5.35 -1.26
N GLU A 22 -4.09 -4.18 -1.82
CA GLU A 22 -4.58 -2.89 -1.31
C GLU A 22 -6.12 -2.83 -1.25
N THR A 23 -6.79 -3.35 -2.27
CA THR A 23 -8.26 -3.35 -2.37
C THR A 23 -8.88 -4.25 -1.31
N GLN A 24 -8.35 -5.46 -1.12
CA GLN A 24 -8.82 -6.37 -0.06
C GLN A 24 -8.63 -5.78 1.33
N MET A 25 -7.48 -5.13 1.57
CA MET A 25 -7.22 -4.45 2.85
C MET A 25 -8.15 -3.25 3.06
N ALA A 26 -8.39 -2.44 2.02
CA ALA A 26 -9.19 -1.22 2.13
C ALA A 26 -10.70 -1.47 2.27
N PHE A 27 -11.26 -2.43 1.52
CA PHE A 27 -12.71 -2.62 1.42
C PHE A 27 -13.22 -3.85 2.14
N SER A 28 -12.41 -4.90 2.25
CA SER A 28 -12.76 -6.12 2.98
C SER A 28 -12.18 -6.14 4.39
N HIS A 29 -11.41 -5.11 4.77
CA HIS A 29 -10.67 -5.04 6.03
C HIS A 29 -9.83 -6.30 6.29
N ALA A 30 -9.34 -6.93 5.21
CA ALA A 30 -8.58 -8.16 5.30
C ALA A 30 -7.20 -7.89 5.92
N SER A 31 -6.78 -8.73 6.87
CA SER A 31 -5.40 -8.71 7.38
C SER A 31 -4.42 -9.23 6.32
N GLY A 32 -3.12 -8.94 6.48
CA GLY A 32 -2.08 -9.50 5.60
C GLY A 32 -2.13 -11.04 5.54
N GLU A 33 -2.43 -11.70 6.65
CA GLU A 33 -2.60 -13.15 6.71
C GLU A 33 -3.83 -13.61 5.91
N ALA A 34 -4.96 -12.91 6.03
CA ALA A 34 -6.17 -13.23 5.27
C ALA A 34 -5.93 -13.06 3.76
N VAL A 35 -5.25 -11.99 3.34
CA VAL A 35 -4.87 -11.75 1.94
C VAL A 35 -3.95 -12.86 1.42
N ALA A 36 -2.91 -13.21 2.18
CA ALA A 36 -1.99 -14.29 1.83
C ALA A 36 -2.73 -15.63 1.68
N ARG A 37 -3.63 -15.95 2.61
CA ARG A 37 -4.45 -17.16 2.56
C ARG A 37 -5.38 -17.18 1.36
N ILE A 38 -6.06 -16.07 1.05
CA ILE A 38 -6.91 -15.96 -0.14
C ILE A 38 -6.08 -16.25 -1.38
N TYR A 39 -4.96 -15.54 -1.58
CA TYR A 39 -4.09 -15.76 -2.74
C TYR A 39 -3.63 -17.22 -2.86
N ASN A 40 -3.15 -17.80 -1.76
CA ASN A 40 -2.63 -19.15 -1.74
C ASN A 40 -3.70 -20.21 -2.04
N LEU A 41 -4.98 -19.94 -1.77
CA LEU A 41 -6.08 -20.88 -2.00
C LEU A 41 -6.79 -20.67 -3.33
N SER A 42 -6.85 -19.43 -3.85
CA SER A 42 -7.68 -19.09 -5.01
C SER A 42 -6.90 -18.76 -6.28
N ILE A 43 -5.67 -18.27 -6.17
CA ILE A 43 -4.89 -17.76 -7.31
C ILE A 43 -3.62 -18.58 -7.54
N ARG A 44 -2.99 -19.06 -6.47
CA ARG A 44 -1.73 -19.81 -6.57
C ARG A 44 -1.92 -21.10 -7.37
N ASP A 45 -0.99 -21.35 -8.28
CA ASP A 45 -0.88 -22.66 -8.94
C ASP A 45 -0.40 -23.74 -7.95
N VAL A 46 -1.06 -24.89 -7.97
CA VAL A 46 -0.83 -25.99 -7.03
C VAL A 46 0.58 -26.55 -7.14
N ASP A 47 1.19 -26.46 -8.33
CA ASP A 47 2.52 -27.01 -8.63
C ASP A 47 3.69 -26.15 -8.11
N THR A 48 3.39 -24.98 -7.52
CA THR A 48 4.43 -24.10 -6.95
C THR A 48 4.61 -24.35 -5.44
N SER A 49 5.83 -24.68 -5.03
CA SER A 49 6.22 -24.84 -3.62
C SER A 49 6.31 -23.52 -2.85
N LYS A 50 6.16 -22.38 -3.54
CA LYS A 50 6.29 -21.04 -2.97
C LYS A 50 4.93 -20.52 -2.56
N HIS A 51 4.73 -20.38 -1.25
CA HIS A 51 3.55 -19.73 -0.69
C HIS A 51 3.80 -18.25 -0.48
N LEU A 52 2.78 -17.44 -0.76
CA LEU A 52 2.80 -16.04 -0.36
C LEU A 52 2.69 -15.95 1.17
N THR A 53 3.60 -15.25 1.83
CA THR A 53 3.56 -15.06 3.28
C THR A 53 2.88 -13.74 3.65
N THR A 54 2.48 -13.61 4.92
CA THR A 54 1.93 -12.36 5.48
C THR A 54 2.91 -11.20 5.33
N GLU A 55 4.20 -11.45 5.53
CA GLU A 55 5.27 -10.46 5.40
C GLU A 55 5.42 -10.00 3.96
N ASN A 56 5.33 -10.91 2.98
CA ASN A 56 5.35 -10.53 1.57
C ASN A 56 4.18 -9.59 1.22
N VAL A 57 2.99 -9.85 1.76
CA VAL A 57 1.83 -8.98 1.54
C VAL A 57 2.08 -7.58 2.11
N TRP A 58 2.56 -7.47 3.35
CA TRP A 58 2.84 -6.17 3.96
C TRP A 58 3.97 -5.42 3.24
N HIS A 59 5.06 -6.09 2.90
CA HIS A 59 6.13 -5.49 2.11
C HIS A 59 5.62 -5.00 0.75
N THR A 60 4.78 -5.78 0.08
CA THR A 60 4.12 -5.36 -1.17
C THR A 60 3.31 -4.09 -0.97
N PHE A 61 2.46 -4.07 0.06
CA PHE A 61 1.60 -2.93 0.37
C PHE A 61 2.42 -1.65 0.62
N TYR A 62 3.44 -1.73 1.48
CA TYR A 62 4.28 -0.58 1.81
C TYR A 62 5.12 -0.10 0.63
N LEU A 63 5.76 -1.01 -0.10
CA LEU A 63 6.59 -0.66 -1.25
C LEU A 63 5.74 -0.04 -2.37
N HIS A 64 4.57 -0.61 -2.66
CA HIS A 64 3.66 -0.06 -3.66
C HIS A 64 3.15 1.33 -3.25
N ALA A 65 2.81 1.54 -1.97
CA ALA A 65 2.40 2.85 -1.46
C ALA A 65 3.51 3.91 -1.57
N LEU A 66 4.77 3.55 -1.29
CA LEU A 66 5.93 4.44 -1.46
C LEU A 66 6.19 4.76 -2.94
N LEU A 67 6.18 3.75 -3.81
CA LEU A 67 6.35 3.95 -5.25
C LEU A 67 5.26 4.86 -5.82
N ARG A 68 4.00 4.69 -5.42
CA ARG A 68 2.90 5.58 -5.81
C ARG A 68 3.14 7.01 -5.32
N HIS A 69 3.53 7.19 -4.05
CA HIS A 69 3.84 8.51 -3.48
C HIS A 69 4.91 9.25 -4.28
N HIS A 70 6.02 8.57 -4.61
CA HIS A 70 7.11 9.15 -5.37
C HIS A 70 6.73 9.40 -6.84
N CYS A 71 5.98 8.49 -7.47
CA CYS A 71 5.47 8.70 -8.83
C CYS A 71 4.54 9.94 -8.91
N GLU A 72 3.63 10.12 -7.96
CA GLU A 72 2.71 11.25 -7.92
C GLU A 72 3.42 12.59 -7.72
N ARG A 73 4.56 12.59 -7.03
CA ARG A 73 5.34 13.79 -6.71
C ARG A 73 6.50 14.06 -7.68
N GLY A 74 6.72 13.17 -8.64
CA GLY A 74 7.87 13.27 -9.55
C GLY A 74 9.23 13.12 -8.87
N THR A 75 9.28 12.42 -7.72
CA THR A 75 10.52 12.16 -6.97
C THR A 75 10.94 10.70 -7.11
N THR A 76 12.16 10.37 -6.68
CA THR A 76 12.70 9.00 -6.73
C THR A 76 12.72 8.39 -5.34
N LEU A 77 12.27 7.13 -5.21
CA LEU A 77 12.39 6.36 -3.97
C LEU A 77 13.82 5.83 -3.83
N HIS A 78 14.52 6.24 -2.77
CA HIS A 78 15.84 5.72 -2.43
C HIS A 78 15.75 4.81 -1.21
N LEU A 79 16.16 3.55 -1.38
CA LEU A 79 16.20 2.56 -0.31
C LEU A 79 17.64 2.12 -0.04
N PRO A 80 17.99 1.75 1.21
CA PRO A 80 19.26 1.11 1.50
C PRO A 80 19.47 -0.15 0.64
N HIS A 81 20.70 -0.35 0.15
CA HIS A 81 21.06 -1.56 -0.60
C HIS A 81 21.34 -2.76 0.33
N HIS A 82 21.74 -2.49 1.57
CA HIS A 82 22.07 -3.49 2.58
C HIS A 82 21.17 -3.32 3.82
N GLY A 83 21.03 -4.39 4.59
CA GLY A 83 20.23 -4.43 5.83
C GLY A 83 19.12 -5.47 5.77
N MET A 84 18.41 -5.64 6.87
CA MET A 84 17.24 -6.52 6.92
C MET A 84 16.12 -5.97 6.05
N ASN A 85 15.51 -6.82 5.22
CA ASN A 85 14.38 -6.44 4.36
C ASN A 85 13.21 -5.85 5.18
N GLU A 86 13.02 -6.33 6.41
CA GLU A 86 11.98 -5.85 7.34
C GLU A 86 12.09 -4.35 7.62
N HIS A 87 13.30 -3.83 7.86
CA HIS A 87 13.54 -2.42 8.22
C HIS A 87 13.86 -1.54 7.01
N ARG A 88 13.97 -2.12 5.82
CA ARG A 88 14.41 -1.43 4.60
C ARG A 88 13.52 -0.25 4.23
N LEU A 89 12.23 -0.32 4.57
CA LEU A 89 11.23 0.69 4.22
C LEU A 89 10.99 1.73 5.34
N ASP A 90 11.44 1.48 6.57
CA ASP A 90 11.06 2.25 7.76
C ASP A 90 11.32 3.75 7.61
N LYS A 91 12.52 4.11 7.15
CA LYS A 91 12.89 5.52 6.95
C LYS A 91 11.97 6.21 5.93
N ALA A 92 11.75 5.57 4.78
CA ALA A 92 10.91 6.13 3.72
C ALA A 92 9.44 6.22 4.13
N LEU A 93 8.95 5.22 4.89
CA LEU A 93 7.60 5.24 5.47
C LEU A 93 7.45 6.36 6.49
N HIS A 94 8.45 6.55 7.36
CA HIS A 94 8.47 7.64 8.33
C HIS A 94 8.45 9.01 7.64
N GLU A 95 9.32 9.22 6.66
CA GLU A 95 9.34 10.47 5.86
C GLU A 95 8.00 10.72 5.17
N ARG A 96 7.40 9.68 4.56
CA ARG A 96 6.05 9.78 3.99
C ARG A 96 5.01 10.15 5.04
N ASN A 97 5.04 9.54 6.22
CA ASN A 97 4.10 9.82 7.31
C ASN A 97 4.23 11.28 7.79
N MET A 98 5.46 11.78 7.95
CA MET A 98 5.71 13.18 8.29
C MET A 98 5.19 14.14 7.22
N LEU A 99 5.32 13.78 5.94
CA LEU A 99 4.82 14.60 4.83
C LEU A 99 3.29 14.65 4.73
N ILE A 100 2.58 13.62 5.16
CA ILE A 100 1.10 13.57 5.09
C ILE A 100 0.44 13.98 6.41
N ALA A 101 1.21 14.13 7.49
CA ALA A 101 0.71 14.58 8.78
C ALA A 101 0.13 16.00 8.66
N GLY A 102 -0.98 16.25 9.38
CA GLY A 102 -1.69 17.53 9.31
C GLY A 102 -2.20 17.83 7.90
N THR A 103 -1.80 18.96 7.34
CA THR A 103 -2.33 19.47 6.06
C THR A 103 -1.72 18.83 4.81
N GLY A 104 -0.83 17.86 4.97
CA GLY A 104 -0.07 17.25 3.87
C GLY A 104 -0.85 16.30 2.97
N GLN A 105 -2.09 15.95 3.32
CA GLN A 105 -2.95 15.11 2.48
C GLN A 105 -3.56 15.93 1.33
N LYS A 106 -3.60 15.35 0.13
CA LYS A 106 -4.14 15.99 -1.10
C LYS A 106 -5.54 16.60 -0.92
N HIS A 107 -6.36 15.97 -0.08
CA HIS A 107 -7.74 16.37 0.17
C HIS A 107 -7.98 16.78 1.63
N TRP A 108 -6.94 17.22 2.35
CA TRP A 108 -7.02 17.62 3.76
C TRP A 108 -8.15 18.62 4.04
N ALA A 109 -8.27 19.67 3.22
CA ALA A 109 -9.31 20.70 3.37
C ALA A 109 -10.50 20.50 2.42
N HIS A 110 -10.70 19.28 1.91
CA HIS A 110 -11.76 19.03 0.93
C HIS A 110 -13.14 19.05 1.59
N ALA A 111 -13.96 20.04 1.20
CA ALA A 111 -15.37 20.16 1.60
C ALA A 111 -16.26 20.21 0.35
N CYS A 112 -16.60 19.04 -0.20
CA CYS A 112 -17.63 18.96 -1.25
C CYS A 112 -18.99 18.56 -0.67
N GLN A 113 -20.05 18.79 -1.44
CA GLN A 113 -21.42 18.44 -1.04
C GLN A 113 -21.67 16.93 -0.85
N ARG A 114 -20.74 16.06 -1.30
CA ARG A 114 -20.80 14.61 -1.05
C ARG A 114 -20.16 14.21 0.27
N CYS A 115 -19.09 14.90 0.68
CA CYS A 115 -18.37 14.62 1.93
C CYS A 115 -18.94 15.42 3.11
N THR A 116 -19.52 16.59 2.85
CA THR A 116 -20.10 17.48 3.86
C THR A 116 -21.55 17.76 3.51
N ARG A 117 -22.48 17.29 4.35
CA ARG A 117 -23.91 17.59 4.22
C ARG A 117 -24.22 18.80 5.09
N TYR A 118 -24.45 19.95 4.47
CA TYR A 118 -24.99 21.12 5.17
C TYR A 118 -26.49 20.93 5.38
N ILE A 119 -26.91 20.79 6.63
CA ILE A 119 -28.32 20.85 7.01
C ILE A 119 -28.56 22.31 7.42
N LYS A 120 -29.38 23.03 6.63
CA LYS A 120 -29.88 24.34 7.06
C LYS A 120 -30.99 24.08 8.07
N GLU A 121 -30.80 24.50 9.31
CA GLU A 121 -31.92 24.61 10.25
C GLU A 121 -32.80 25.81 9.82
N ALA A 122 -34.07 25.80 10.23
CA ALA A 122 -35.08 26.75 9.73
C ALA A 122 -34.80 28.22 10.08
N ASP A 123 -33.73 28.51 10.82
CA ASP A 123 -33.53 29.78 11.50
C ASP A 123 -32.23 30.51 11.05
N GLY A 124 -31.44 29.93 10.12
CA GLY A 124 -30.26 30.57 9.52
C GLY A 124 -28.93 29.96 9.90
#